data_AF-A0A069NKK8-F1
#
_entry.id   AF-A0A069NKK8-F1
#
_cell.length_a   1.000
_cell.length_b   1.000
_cell.length_c   1.000
_cell.angle_alpha   90.00
_cell.angle_beta   90.00
_cell.angle_gamma   90.00
#
_symmetry.space_group_name_H-M   'P 1'
#
loop_
_entity.id
_entity.type
_entity.pdbx_description
1 polymer ?
#
loop_
_entity_poly.entity_id
_entity_poly.type
_entity_poly.pdbx_seq_one_letter_code
_entity_poly.pdbx_strand_id
1 'polypeptide(L)' 'MKPDDLSFERVQKLVERAENLRMQSAAIPVKDLRVLLEVCEVAFSQQALANAKAEPEVN' A
#
# COMPACT_ATOMS: atom_id res chain seq x y z
N MET A 1 9.54 3.17 -16.71
CA MET A 1 8.72 2.68 -15.57
C MET A 1 9.14 1.28 -15.26
N LYS A 2 9.43 0.98 -13.99
CA LYS A 2 9.71 -0.39 -13.56
C LYS A 2 8.41 -1.21 -13.66
N PRO A 3 8.49 -2.54 -13.85
CA PRO A 3 7.31 -3.41 -13.91
C PRO A 3 6.39 -3.27 -12.69
N ASP A 4 6.96 -2.92 -11.54
CA ASP A 4 6.26 -2.79 -10.26
C ASP A 4 5.50 -1.45 -10.16
N ASP A 5 6.03 -0.38 -10.76
CA ASP A 5 5.34 0.93 -10.86
C ASP A 5 3.99 0.79 -11.59
N LEU A 6 3.95 -0.10 -12.59
CA LEU A 6 2.73 -0.38 -13.34
C LEU A 6 1.70 -1.17 -12.52
N SER A 7 2.11 -1.93 -11.51
CA SER A 7 1.21 -2.72 -10.67
C SER A 7 0.41 -1.82 -9.72
N PHE A 8 1.08 -0.83 -9.11
CA PHE A 8 0.42 0.16 -8.25
C PHE A 8 -0.60 1.00 -9.04
N GLU A 9 -0.18 1.53 -10.19
CA GLU A 9 -1.06 2.34 -11.05
C GLU A 9 -2.30 1.56 -11.53
N ARG A 10 -2.13 0.27 -11.85
CA ARG A 10 -3.24 -0.62 -12.21
C ARG A 10 -4.24 -0.76 -11.08
N VAL A 11 -3.79 -1.00 -9.85
CA VAL A 11 -4.70 -1.14 -8.70
C VAL A 11 -5.37 0.18 -8.37
N GLN A 12 -4.65 1.30 -8.42
CA GLN A 12 -5.23 2.62 -8.18
C GLN A 12 -6.39 2.91 -9.14
N LYS A 13 -6.17 2.70 -10.45
CA LYS A 13 -7.24 2.85 -11.46
C LYS A 13 -8.41 1.90 -11.24
N LEU A 14 -8.16 0.69 -10.71
CA LEU A 14 -9.22 -0.26 -10.40
C LEU A 14 -10.06 0.23 -9.21
N VAL A 15 -9.42 0.74 -8.15
CA VAL A 15 -10.10 1.29 -6.97
C VAL A 15 -10.97 2.48 -7.38
N GLU A 16 -10.43 3.44 -8.13
CA GLU A 16 -11.19 4.59 -8.63
C GLU A 16 -12.43 4.16 -9.43
N ARG A 17 -12.31 3.13 -10.27
CA ARG A 17 -13.44 2.60 -11.02
C ARG A 17 -14.45 1.90 -10.11
N ALA A 18 -13.99 1.09 -9.17
CA ALA A 18 -14.84 0.39 -8.22
C ALA A 18 -15.66 1.38 -7.36
N GLU A 19 -15.04 2.46 -6.91
CA GLU A 19 -15.69 3.54 -6.15
C GLU A 19 -16.76 4.26 -6.99
N ASN A 20 -16.43 4.61 -8.23
CA ASN A 20 -17.37 5.24 -9.17
C ASN A 20 -18.59 4.33 -9.45
N LEU A 21 -18.39 3.02 -9.42
CA LEU A 21 -19.44 2.01 -9.58
C LEU A 21 -20.12 1.62 -8.26
N ARG A 22 -19.72 2.22 -7.12
CA ARG A 22 -20.20 1.89 -5.77
C ARG A 22 -20.06 0.41 -5.43
N MET A 23 -19.02 -0.23 -5.94
CA MET A 23 -18.71 -1.62 -5.64
C MET A 23 -18.14 -1.71 -4.22
N GLN A 24 -18.52 -2.76 -3.48
CA GLN A 24 -17.96 -3.03 -2.15
C GLN A 24 -16.62 -3.77 -2.20
N SER A 25 -16.30 -4.41 -3.32
CA SER A 25 -15.07 -5.17 -3.50
C SER A 25 -14.66 -5.23 -4.97
N ALA A 26 -13.38 -5.41 -5.22
CA ALA A 26 -12.82 -5.63 -6.55
C ALA A 26 -11.75 -6.73 -6.47
N ALA A 27 -11.73 -7.62 -7.46
CA ALA A 27 -10.70 -8.64 -7.58
C ALA A 27 -9.43 -8.04 -8.20
N ILE A 28 -8.27 -8.30 -7.60
CA ILE A 28 -6.97 -7.90 -8.13
C ILE A 28 -6.11 -9.13 -8.46
N PRO A 29 -5.22 -9.04 -9.48
CA PRO A 29 -4.25 -10.10 -9.74
C PRO A 29 -3.30 -10.31 -8.55
N VAL A 30 -2.98 -11.58 -8.26
CA VAL A 30 -2.08 -11.94 -7.15
C VAL A 30 -0.72 -11.24 -7.27
N LYS A 31 -0.20 -11.06 -8.49
CA LYS A 31 1.04 -10.32 -8.74
C LYS A 31 0.97 -8.89 -8.20
N ASP A 32 -0.14 -8.20 -8.47
CA ASP A 32 -0.32 -6.81 -8.08
C ASP A 32 -0.55 -6.69 -6.57
N LEU A 33 -1.26 -7.66 -5.96
CA LEU A 33 -1.41 -7.76 -4.51
C LEU A 33 -0.05 -7.92 -3.80
N ARG A 34 0.86 -8.76 -4.32
CA ARG A 34 2.19 -8.96 -3.71
C ARG A 34 3.00 -7.67 -3.66
N VAL A 35 3.01 -6.91 -4.76
CA VAL A 35 3.70 -5.61 -4.82
C VAL A 35 3.11 -4.63 -3.79
N LEU A 36 1.78 -4.60 -3.64
CA LEU A 36 1.14 -3.76 -2.63
C LEU A 36 1.50 -4.16 -1.20
N LEU A 37 1.55 -5.47 -0.92
CA LEU A 37 1.95 -5.98 0.39
C LEU A 37 3.40 -5.60 0.72
N GLU A 38 4.34 -5.72 -0.22
CA GLU A 38 5.73 -5.29 -0.03
C GLU A 38 5.83 -3.79 0.29
N VAL A 39 5.09 -2.95 -0.43
CA VAL A 39 5.04 -1.51 -0.17
C VAL A 39 4.48 -1.22 1.22
N CYS A 40 3.39 -1.89 1.61
CA CYS A 40 2.80 -1.75 2.93
C CYS A 40 3.77 -2.19 4.04
N GLU A 41 4.41 -3.35 3.91
CA GLU A 41 5.38 -3.86 4.87
C GLU A 41 6.54 -2.89 5.08
N VAL A 42 7.07 -2.31 4.00
CA VAL A 42 8.12 -1.28 4.06
C VAL A 42 7.60 -0.02 4.76
N ALA A 43 6.40 0.46 4.41
CA ALA A 43 5.81 1.63 5.04
C ALA A 43 5.55 1.44 6.54
N PHE A 44 5.02 0.29 6.95
CA PHE A 44 4.77 -0.04 8.35
C PHE A 44 6.08 -0.20 9.15
N SER A 45 7.11 -0.80 8.56
CA SER A 45 8.43 -0.92 9.19
C SER A 45 9.09 0.46 9.42
N GLN A 46 8.92 1.37 8.48
CA GLN A 46 9.40 2.76 8.61
C GLN A 46 8.59 3.54 9.67
N GLN A 47 7.28 3.29 9.77
CA GLN A 47 6.43 3.96 10.76
C GLN A 47 6.76 3.49 12.20
N ALA A 48 7.07 2.20 12.38
CA ALA A 48 7.55 1.69 13.67
C ALA A 48 8.86 2.37 14.10
N LEU A 49 9.78 2.62 13.16
CA LEU A 49 11.03 3.37 13.42
C LEU A 49 10.78 4.84 13.74
N ALA A 50 9.76 5.46 13.14
CA ALA A 50 9.39 6.85 13.44
C ALA A 50 8.78 6.99 14.83
N ASN A 51 7.92 6.04 15.24
CA ASN A 51 7.34 6.03 16.59
C ASN A 51 8.37 5.72 17.67
N ALA A 52 9.35 4.84 17.42
CA ALA A 52 10.43 4.54 18.37
C ALA A 52 11.37 5.74 18.64
N LYS A 53 11.41 6.73 17.74
CA LYS A 53 12.17 7.98 17.94
C LYS A 53 11.39 9.07 18.69
N ALA A 54 10.09 8.87 18.93
CA ALA A 54 9.21 9.87 19.51
C ALA A 54 8.97 9.68 21.02
N GLU A 55 9.41 8.56 21.61
CA GLU A 55 9.44 8.39 23.07
C GLU A 55 10.75 8.98 23.62
N PRO A 56 10.73 10.09 24.37
CA PRO A 56 11.91 10.54 25.08
C PRO A 56 12.14 9.60 26.26
N GLU A 57 13.38 9.14 26.44
CA GLU A 57 13.84 8.58 27.71
C GLU A 57 13.57 9.62 28.81
N VAL A 58 12.49 9.43 29.57
CA VAL A 58 12.22 10.19 30.78
C VAL A 58 13.12 9.61 31.86
N ASN A 59 14.22 10.30 32.13
CA ASN A 59 15.09 10.07 33.30
C ASN A 59 14.73 11.07 34.40
#